data_AF-A0A7V2P6Q4-F1
#
_entry.id   AF-A0A7V2P6Q4-F1
#
_cell.length_a   1.000
_cell.length_b   1.000
_cell.length_c   1.000
_cell.angle_alpha   90.00
_cell.angle_beta   90.00
_cell.angle_gamma   90.00
#
_symmetry.space_group_name_H-M   'P 1'
#
loop_
_entity.id
_entity.type
_entity.pdbx_description
1 polymer ?
#
loop_
_entity_poly.entity_id
_entity_poly.type
_entity_poly.pdbx_seq_one_letter_code
_entity_poly.pdbx_strand_id
1 'polypeptide(L)'
;MKRLNPLKLHVTYLTGTTPEDLVVPRLYTLTHSDITGELFLSIGNQYDKKQISGLYTRLMRDEVLAELCDDENQLILKVYCHVSGGLVIGTARWRYNIFQHELPLVLEALRYGDRILFKRHPELDQTPVHIFFKSNNKRFNKIEHWGTIADYGPQ
;
A
#
# COMPACT_ATOMS: atom_id res chain seq x y z
N MET A 1 -4.31 -8.14 -17.72
CA MET A 1 -2.88 -7.80 -17.95
C MET A 1 -2.22 -7.66 -16.60
N LYS A 2 -1.11 -8.35 -16.33
CA LYS A 2 -0.35 -8.21 -15.07
C LYS A 2 0.37 -6.86 -15.10
N ARG A 3 0.11 -5.99 -14.12
CA ARG A 3 0.77 -4.67 -14.01
C ARG A 3 2.09 -4.83 -13.26
N LEU A 4 2.06 -5.65 -12.21
CA LEU A 4 3.25 -5.99 -11.44
C LEU A 4 4.20 -6.87 -12.24
N ASN A 5 5.47 -6.48 -12.27
CA ASN A 5 6.58 -7.37 -12.60
C ASN A 5 7.19 -7.93 -11.31
N PRO A 6 6.98 -9.22 -10.98
CA PRO A 6 7.49 -9.83 -9.76
C PRO A 6 9.01 -9.74 -9.59
N LEU A 7 9.76 -9.68 -10.69
CA LEU A 7 11.23 -9.59 -10.66
C LEU A 7 11.73 -8.23 -10.18
N LYS A 8 10.87 -7.21 -10.15
CA LYS A 8 11.18 -5.87 -9.68
C LYS A 8 10.67 -5.59 -8.26
N LEU A 9 9.99 -6.55 -7.63
CA LEU A 9 9.46 -6.40 -6.28
C LEU A 9 10.41 -7.03 -5.26
N HIS A 10 10.94 -6.20 -4.39
CA HIS A 10 11.79 -6.59 -3.26
C HIS A 10 10.98 -6.54 -1.98
N VAL A 11 10.84 -7.68 -1.30
CA VAL A 11 10.06 -7.79 -0.06
C VAL A 11 11.00 -7.95 1.13
N THR A 12 10.79 -7.14 2.16
CA THR A 12 11.52 -7.21 3.43
C THR A 12 10.54 -7.32 4.58
N TYR A 13 10.76 -8.28 5.49
CA TYR A 13 10.00 -8.41 6.73
C TYR A 13 10.76 -7.73 7.86
N LEU A 14 10.09 -6.83 8.59
CA LEU A 14 10.66 -6.15 9.74
C LEU A 14 10.74 -7.09 10.95
N THR A 15 11.65 -6.79 11.89
CA THR A 15 11.88 -7.59 13.09
C THR A 15 10.58 -7.91 13.82
N GLY A 16 10.35 -9.20 14.11
CA GLY A 16 9.16 -9.68 14.81
C GLY A 16 7.95 -9.93 13.91
N THR A 17 8.11 -9.85 12.58
CA THR A 17 7.08 -10.20 11.60
C THR A 17 7.53 -11.39 10.77
N THR A 18 6.70 -12.43 10.71
CA THR A 18 6.95 -13.61 9.89
C THR A 18 6.09 -13.57 8.62
N PRO A 19 6.53 -14.23 7.53
CA PRO A 19 5.72 -14.38 6.33
C PRO A 19 4.43 -15.18 6.55
N GLU A 20 4.39 -16.06 7.55
CA GLU A 20 3.30 -17.01 7.74
C GLU A 20 2.29 -16.59 8.80
N ASP A 21 2.64 -15.76 9.78
CA ASP A 21 1.73 -15.47 10.90
C ASP A 21 0.94 -14.18 10.68
N LEU A 22 -0.38 -14.28 10.81
CA LEU A 22 -1.29 -13.14 10.81
C LEU A 22 -1.21 -12.42 12.16
N VAL A 23 -0.35 -11.40 12.24
CA VAL A 23 -0.31 -10.46 13.36
C VAL A 23 -0.91 -9.13 12.92
N VAL A 24 -1.96 -8.70 13.60
CA VAL A 24 -2.71 -7.48 13.30
C VAL A 24 -2.39 -6.41 14.36
N PRO A 25 -2.12 -5.14 13.98
CA PRO A 25 -2.09 -4.65 12.61
C PRO A 25 -0.87 -5.14 11.83
N ARG A 26 -1.09 -5.52 10.57
CA ARG A 26 -0.02 -5.84 9.62
C ARG A 26 0.17 -4.65 8.70
N LEU A 27 1.31 -4.00 8.83
CA LEU A 27 1.64 -2.74 8.18
C LEU A 27 2.54 -2.96 6.98
N TYR A 28 2.26 -2.19 5.94
CA TYR A 28 2.96 -2.22 4.67
C TYR A 28 3.48 -0.83 4.36
N THR A 29 4.77 -0.74 4.03
CA THR A 29 5.37 0.45 3.43
C THR A 29 5.84 0.06 2.04
N LEU A 30 5.25 0.65 1.00
CA LEU A 30 5.68 0.45 -0.38
C LEU A 30 6.32 1.73 -0.89
N THR A 31 7.55 1.63 -1.38
CA THR A 31 8.22 2.69 -2.13
C THR A 31 8.60 2.21 -3.52
N HIS A 32 8.85 3.16 -4.42
CA HIS A 32 9.24 2.88 -5.79
C HIS A 32 10.45 3.73 -6.20
N SER A 33 11.19 3.23 -7.19
CA SER A 33 12.28 3.95 -7.84
C SER A 33 11.85 4.34 -9.25
N ASP A 34 11.67 5.64 -9.50
CA ASP A 34 11.35 6.17 -10.84
C ASP A 34 12.41 5.81 -11.90
N ILE A 35 13.67 5.67 -11.48
CA ILE A 35 14.80 5.42 -12.39
C ILE A 35 14.82 3.96 -12.85
N THR A 36 14.63 3.02 -11.93
CA THR A 36 14.76 1.57 -12.22
C THR A 36 13.41 0.87 -12.41
N GLY A 37 12.32 1.52 -11.96
CA GLY A 37 10.99 0.93 -11.86
C GLY A 37 10.90 -0.19 -10.82
N GLU A 38 11.85 -0.25 -9.87
CA GLU A 38 11.83 -1.21 -8.77
C GLU A 38 10.87 -0.79 -7.66
N LEU A 39 10.27 -1.80 -7.03
CA LEU A 39 9.34 -1.67 -5.91
C LEU A 39 9.96 -2.30 -4.67
N PHE A 40 9.89 -1.59 -3.55
CA PHE A 40 10.40 -2.04 -2.27
C PHE A 40 9.25 -2.07 -1.26
N LEU A 41 8.90 -3.27 -0.81
CA LEU A 41 7.82 -3.50 0.14
C LEU A 41 8.41 -3.95 1.48
N SER A 42 8.25 -3.12 2.50
CA SER A 42 8.48 -3.51 3.90
C SER A 42 7.17 -3.95 4.55
N ILE A 43 7.19 -5.11 5.24
CA ILE A 43 6.04 -5.69 5.95
C ILE A 43 6.39 -5.81 7.43
N GLY A 44 5.55 -5.28 8.32
CA GLY A 44 5.86 -5.24 9.75
C GLY A 44 4.67 -4.98 10.67
N ASN A 45 4.95 -4.82 11.97
CA ASN A 45 4.02 -4.32 12.99
C ASN A 45 4.14 -2.80 13.22
N GLN A 46 5.03 -2.14 12.48
CA GLN A 46 5.26 -0.70 12.46
C GLN A 46 5.65 -0.30 11.04
N TYR A 47 5.35 0.93 10.64
CA TYR A 47 5.85 1.45 9.36
C TYR A 47 7.38 1.56 9.38
N ASP A 48 8.01 1.26 8.24
CA ASP A 48 9.45 1.36 8.08
C ASP A 48 9.88 2.83 8.02
N LYS A 49 10.16 3.39 9.21
CA LYS A 49 10.61 4.78 9.36
C LYS A 49 11.90 5.08 8.58
N LYS A 50 12.76 4.09 8.34
CA LYS A 50 14.00 4.30 7.58
C LYS A 50 13.68 4.45 6.11
N GLN A 51 12.82 3.60 5.56
CA GLN A 51 12.39 3.64 4.16
C GLN A 51 11.66 4.95 3.80
N ILE A 52 10.90 5.52 4.74
CA ILE A 52 10.18 6.81 4.55
C ILE A 52 11.00 8.06 4.93
N SER A 53 12.24 7.91 5.40
CA SER A 53 13.04 9.04 5.92
C SER A 53 13.82 9.82 4.86
N GLY A 54 13.89 9.32 3.63
CA GLY A 54 14.58 9.97 2.52
C GLY A 54 13.99 11.35 2.20
N LEU A 55 14.85 12.34 1.94
CA LEU A 55 14.42 13.69 1.55
C LEU A 55 13.52 13.67 0.31
N TYR A 56 13.83 12.81 -0.67
CA TYR A 56 13.03 12.61 -1.88
C TYR A 56 11.65 11.99 -1.57
N THR A 57 11.60 10.91 -0.78
CA THR A 57 10.36 10.30 -0.29
C THR A 57 9.51 11.30 0.47
N ARG A 58 10.10 12.14 1.32
CA ARG A 58 9.38 13.20 2.06
C ARG A 58 8.81 14.31 1.17
N LEU A 59 9.47 14.61 0.04
CA LEU A 59 9.08 15.69 -0.88
C LEU A 59 8.05 15.24 -1.92
N MET A 60 8.19 14.02 -2.44
CA MET A 60 7.21 13.47 -3.39
C MET A 60 6.03 12.80 -2.66
N ARG A 61 6.26 12.26 -1.45
CA ARG A 61 5.31 11.41 -0.70
C ARG A 61 4.73 10.30 -1.57
N ASP A 62 5.61 9.61 -2.28
CA ASP A 62 5.25 8.50 -3.16
C ASP A 62 5.25 7.16 -2.43
N GLU A 63 5.56 7.15 -1.13
CA GLU A 63 5.27 6.01 -0.29
C GLU A 63 3.76 5.78 -0.20
N VAL A 64 3.35 4.55 -0.46
CA VAL A 64 2.02 4.10 -0.11
C VAL A 64 2.11 3.31 1.18
N LEU A 65 1.39 3.80 2.19
CA LEU A 65 1.25 3.13 3.47
C LEU A 65 -0.04 2.35 3.45
N ALA A 66 0.01 1.09 3.88
CA ALA A 66 -1.19 0.30 4.07
C ALA A 66 -1.16 -0.47 5.38
N GLU A 67 -2.34 -0.85 5.84
CA GLU A 67 -2.56 -1.54 7.09
C GLU A 67 -3.70 -2.53 6.92
N LEU A 68 -3.41 -3.81 7.13
CA LEU A 68 -4.43 -4.82 7.39
C LEU A 68 -4.74 -4.76 8.89
N CYS A 69 -5.94 -4.32 9.23
CA CYS A 69 -6.42 -4.14 10.60
C CYS A 69 -7.78 -4.78 10.83
N ASP A 70 -8.09 -5.10 12.08
CA ASP A 70 -9.46 -5.37 12.51
C ASP A 70 -10.19 -4.05 12.71
N ASP A 71 -11.36 -3.92 12.09
CA ASP A 71 -12.26 -2.80 12.19
C ASP A 71 -13.66 -3.36 12.49
N GLU A 72 -14.10 -3.24 13.74
CA GLU A 72 -15.41 -3.73 14.21
C GLU A 72 -15.68 -5.22 13.89
N ASN A 73 -14.70 -6.10 14.19
CA ASN A 73 -14.74 -7.55 13.93
C ASN A 73 -14.70 -7.93 12.43
N GLN A 74 -14.29 -7.00 11.57
CA GLN A 74 -14.02 -7.28 10.16
C GLN A 74 -12.59 -6.85 9.81
N LEU A 75 -11.84 -7.74 9.15
CA LEU A 75 -10.54 -7.34 8.59
C LEU A 75 -10.73 -6.41 7.41
N ILE A 76 -9.99 -5.31 7.40
CA ILE A 76 -10.00 -4.30 6.33
C ILE A 76 -8.55 -3.95 5.97
N LEU A 77 -8.27 -3.87 4.66
CA LEU A 77 -7.03 -3.28 4.16
C LEU A 77 -7.25 -1.77 3.95
N LYS A 78 -6.66 -0.97 4.82
CA LYS A 78 -6.65 0.50 4.74
C LYS A 78 -5.39 0.94 4.01
N VAL A 79 -5.53 1.65 2.88
CA VAL A 79 -4.41 2.20 2.11
C VAL A 79 -4.47 3.72 2.17
N TYR A 80 -3.35 4.36 2.49
CA TYR A 80 -3.28 5.80 2.70
C TYR A 80 -2.52 6.48 1.56
N CYS A 81 -3.23 7.33 0.82
CA CYS A 81 -2.67 8.15 -0.26
C CYS A 81 -2.64 9.62 0.16
N HIS A 82 -1.45 10.21 0.24
CA HIS A 82 -1.31 11.62 0.60
C HIS A 82 -1.45 12.51 -0.64
N VAL A 83 -2.62 13.11 -0.84
CA VAL A 83 -2.94 13.90 -2.04
C VAL A 83 -2.48 15.35 -1.92
N SER A 84 -2.70 16.01 -0.78
CA SER A 84 -2.24 17.39 -0.57
C SER A 84 -2.07 17.75 0.91
N GLY A 85 -1.34 18.84 1.18
CA GLY A 85 -0.99 19.31 2.52
C GLY A 85 0.48 19.03 2.85
N GLY A 86 1.12 19.90 3.63
CA GLY A 86 2.57 19.86 3.86
C GLY A 86 3.38 20.15 2.60
N LEU A 87 4.65 19.73 2.59
CA LEU A 87 5.54 19.83 1.43
C LEU A 87 5.24 18.68 0.47
N VAL A 88 4.52 18.95 -0.61
CA VAL A 88 4.23 18.01 -1.70
C VAL A 88 4.29 18.71 -3.04
N ILE A 89 4.78 18.01 -4.07
CA ILE A 89 4.86 18.54 -5.44
C ILE A 89 3.56 18.22 -6.21
N GLY A 90 3.08 19.20 -6.99
CA GLY A 90 1.93 19.05 -7.86
C GLY A 90 0.59 19.44 -7.23
N THR A 91 -0.45 19.53 -8.07
CA THR A 91 -1.80 19.90 -7.60
C THR A 91 -2.53 18.69 -7.00
N ALA A 92 -3.48 18.93 -6.10
CA ALA A 92 -4.31 17.87 -5.51
C ALA A 92 -5.02 17.02 -6.58
N ARG A 93 -5.50 17.64 -7.68
CA ARG A 93 -6.13 16.90 -8.78
C ARG A 93 -5.15 16.00 -9.51
N TRP A 94 -3.96 16.51 -9.82
CA TRP A 94 -2.94 15.76 -10.52
C TRP A 94 -2.46 14.55 -9.69
N ARG A 95 -2.16 14.76 -8.41
CA ARG A 95 -1.77 13.67 -7.49
C ARG A 95 -2.87 12.64 -7.29
N TYR A 96 -4.12 13.09 -7.10
CA TYR A 96 -5.26 12.17 -7.00
C TYR A 96 -5.36 11.28 -8.24
N ASN A 97 -5.20 11.84 -9.45
CA ASN A 97 -5.24 11.07 -10.69
C ASN A 97 -4.07 10.07 -10.80
N ILE A 98 -2.86 10.44 -10.35
CA ILE A 98 -1.72 9.52 -10.31
C ILE A 98 -2.04 8.34 -9.40
N PHE A 99 -2.49 8.58 -8.18
CA PHE A 99 -2.83 7.49 -7.27
C PHE A 99 -3.92 6.58 -7.84
N GLN A 100 -4.97 7.14 -8.45
CA GLN A 100 -6.00 6.35 -9.13
C GLN A 100 -5.42 5.43 -10.22
N HIS A 101 -4.38 5.89 -10.93
CA HIS A 101 -3.71 5.10 -11.96
C HIS A 101 -2.80 4.01 -11.38
N GLU A 102 -2.06 4.32 -10.33
CA GLU A 102 -1.03 3.44 -9.73
C GLU A 102 -1.58 2.44 -8.71
N LEU A 103 -2.71 2.73 -8.07
CA LEU A 103 -3.30 1.89 -7.02
C LEU A 103 -3.46 0.41 -7.39
N PRO A 104 -3.89 0.03 -8.62
CA PRO A 104 -3.92 -1.37 -9.01
C PRO A 104 -2.55 -2.06 -8.91
N LEU A 105 -1.46 -1.39 -9.30
CA LEU A 105 -0.10 -1.93 -9.16
C LEU A 105 0.30 -2.06 -7.69
N VAL A 106 -0.02 -1.06 -6.88
CA VAL A 106 0.23 -1.07 -5.43
C VAL A 106 -0.46 -2.27 -4.78
N LEU A 107 -1.75 -2.47 -5.06
CA LEU A 107 -2.55 -3.54 -4.47
C LEU A 107 -2.07 -4.93 -4.95
N GLU A 108 -1.70 -5.06 -6.22
CA GLU A 108 -1.01 -6.26 -6.74
C GLU A 108 0.30 -6.52 -5.98
N ALA A 109 1.10 -5.47 -5.72
CA ALA A 109 2.38 -5.58 -5.00
C ALA A 109 2.19 -6.00 -3.54
N LEU A 110 1.19 -5.46 -2.83
CA LEU A 110 0.87 -5.85 -1.46
C LEU A 110 0.44 -7.33 -1.39
N ARG A 111 -0.50 -7.72 -2.25
CA ARG A 111 -1.05 -9.08 -2.28
C ARG A 111 -0.03 -10.13 -2.71
N TYR A 112 0.79 -9.81 -3.72
CA TYR A 112 1.84 -10.71 -4.19
C TYR A 112 3.07 -10.72 -3.26
N GLY A 113 3.40 -9.59 -2.65
CA GLY A 113 4.53 -9.46 -1.74
C GLY A 113 4.34 -10.28 -0.47
N ASP A 114 3.12 -10.29 0.06
CA ASP A 114 2.74 -11.04 1.27
C ASP A 114 2.10 -12.41 0.94
N ARG A 115 2.34 -12.93 -0.27
CA ARG A 115 1.67 -14.13 -0.81
C ARG A 115 1.76 -15.39 0.07
N ILE A 116 2.76 -15.48 0.94
CA ILE A 116 2.92 -16.62 1.86
C ILE A 116 1.80 -16.59 2.90
N LEU A 117 1.54 -15.42 3.49
CA LEU A 117 0.44 -15.20 4.43
C LEU A 117 -0.89 -15.56 3.78
N PHE A 118 -1.16 -14.98 2.61
CA PHE A 118 -2.42 -15.22 1.91
C PHE A 118 -2.61 -16.66 1.43
N LYS A 119 -1.52 -17.41 1.19
CA LYS A 119 -1.61 -18.84 0.88
C LYS A 119 -2.02 -19.64 2.14
N ARG A 120 -1.57 -19.21 3.32
CA ARG A 120 -1.90 -19.85 4.60
C ARG A 120 -3.27 -19.44 5.13
N HIS A 121 -3.70 -18.22 4.82
CA HIS A 121 -4.96 -17.61 5.22
C HIS A 121 -5.76 -17.15 3.98
N PRO A 122 -6.31 -18.07 3.17
CA PRO A 122 -7.07 -17.70 1.97
C PRO A 122 -8.30 -16.84 2.25
N GLU A 123 -8.85 -16.88 3.46
CA GLU A 123 -9.93 -16.01 3.92
C GLU A 123 -9.61 -14.51 3.78
N LEU A 124 -8.32 -14.14 3.83
CA LEU A 124 -7.87 -12.76 3.68
C LEU A 124 -8.17 -12.19 2.29
N ASP A 125 -8.37 -13.03 1.27
CA ASP A 125 -8.73 -12.55 -0.08
C ASP A 125 -10.09 -11.84 -0.11
N GLN A 126 -10.98 -12.14 0.83
CA GLN A 126 -12.28 -11.47 0.95
C GLN A 126 -12.22 -10.15 1.74
N THR A 127 -11.04 -9.75 2.21
CA THR A 127 -10.85 -8.49 2.95
C THR A 127 -11.17 -7.30 2.03
N PRO A 128 -12.08 -6.38 2.41
CA PRO A 128 -12.34 -5.16 1.67
C PRO A 128 -11.11 -4.24 1.63
N VAL A 129 -10.97 -3.52 0.52
CA VAL A 129 -9.90 -2.53 0.31
C VAL A 129 -10.48 -1.12 0.38
N HIS A 130 -10.02 -0.35 1.36
CA HIS A 130 -10.42 1.05 1.57
C HIS A 130 -9.24 1.98 1.31
N ILE A 131 -9.39 2.88 0.33
CA ILE A 131 -8.38 3.87 -0.02
C ILE A 131 -8.71 5.22 0.62
N PHE A 132 -7.85 5.69 1.50
CA PHE A 132 -7.93 6.96 2.20
C PHE A 132 -7.11 8.01 1.45
N PHE A 133 -7.76 8.81 0.62
CA PHE A 133 -7.17 9.99 0.00
C PHE A 133 -7.16 11.14 1.00
N LYS A 134 -5.99 11.49 1.54
CA LYS A 134 -5.82 12.58 2.51
C LYS A 134 -5.47 13.88 1.78
N SER A 135 -6.27 14.92 1.99
CA SER A 135 -6.11 16.19 1.27
C SER A 135 -6.63 17.38 2.07
N ASN A 136 -5.99 18.54 1.96
CA ASN A 136 -6.55 19.81 2.46
C ASN A 136 -7.70 20.32 1.57
N ASN A 137 -7.81 19.83 0.34
CA ASN A 137 -8.94 20.12 -0.53
C ASN A 137 -10.05 19.08 -0.29
N LYS A 138 -11.20 19.53 0.24
CA LYS A 138 -12.37 18.69 0.56
C LYS A 138 -12.83 17.81 -0.59
N ARG A 139 -12.67 18.25 -1.85
CA ARG A 139 -13.02 17.46 -3.05
C ARG A 139 -12.24 16.14 -3.14
N PHE A 140 -10.99 16.14 -2.67
CA PHE A 140 -10.08 15.01 -2.76
C PHE A 140 -9.78 14.38 -1.39
N ASN A 141 -10.44 14.85 -0.33
CA ASN A 141 -10.33 14.28 1.01
C ASN A 141 -11.47 13.28 1.21
N LYS A 142 -11.27 12.02 0.84
CA LYS A 142 -12.34 11.02 0.80
C LYS A 142 -11.80 9.60 0.95
N ILE A 143 -12.72 8.70 1.28
CA ILE A 143 -12.50 7.26 1.31
C ILE A 143 -13.18 6.67 0.07
N GLU A 144 -12.50 5.72 -0.59
CA GLU A 144 -13.07 4.96 -1.69
C GLU A 144 -12.97 3.46 -1.42
N HIS A 145 -13.99 2.72 -1.85
CA HIS A 145 -14.02 1.25 -1.79
C HIS A 145 -13.52 0.68 -3.10
N TRP A 146 -12.51 -0.17 -3.02
CA TRP A 146 -11.76 -0.71 -4.17
C TRP A 146 -11.91 -2.24 -4.25
N GLY A 147 -13.12 -2.74 -3.96
CA GLY A 147 -13.39 -4.18 -3.97
C GLY A 147 -12.69 -4.90 -2.82
N THR A 148 -12.16 -6.08 -3.12
CA THR A 148 -11.50 -6.99 -2.18
C THR A 148 -10.07 -7.28 -2.60
N ILE A 149 -9.26 -7.83 -1.68
CA ILE A 149 -7.88 -8.20 -2.01
C ILE A 149 -7.81 -9.24 -3.14
N ALA A 150 -8.81 -10.12 -3.28
CA ALA A 150 -8.92 -11.10 -4.36
C ALA A 150 -8.85 -10.47 -5.76
N ASP A 151 -9.37 -9.26 -5.93
CA ASP A 151 -9.40 -8.53 -7.21
C ASP A 151 -7.98 -8.19 -7.71
N TYR A 152 -6.98 -8.29 -6.83
CA TYR A 152 -5.56 -7.98 -7.08
C TYR A 152 -4.65 -9.21 -6.92
N GLY A 153 -5.23 -10.42 -6.84
CA GLY A 153 -4.51 -11.68 -6.80
C GLY A 153 -3.89 -12.07 -8.15
N PRO A 154 -2.93 -13.02 -8.16
CA PRO A 154 -2.42 -13.57 -9.41
C PRO A 154 -3.53 -14.30 -10.17
N GLN A 155 -3.80 -13.86 -11.41
CA GLN A 155 -4.49 -14.68 -12.43
C GLN A 155 -3.53 -15.70 -13.05
#